data_AF-A0A9D2UK22-F1
#
_entry.id   AF-A0A9D2UK22-F1
#
_cell.length_a   1.000
_cell.length_b   1.000
_cell.length_c   1.000
_cell.angle_alpha   90.00
_cell.angle_beta   90.00
_cell.angle_gamma   90.00
#
_symmetry.space_group_name_H-M   'P 1'
#
loop_
_entity.id
_entity.type
_entity.pdbx_description
1 polymer ?
#
loop_
_entity_poly.entity_id
_entity_poly.type
_entity_poly.pdbx_seq_one_letter_code
_entity_poly.pdbx_strand_id
1 'polypeptide(L)' 'MSLERLEIEGTFNFRDLGGPTTEAGDRRVRSGKVFRADGLAQLSDRARADIGELGIGTVIDLRDIGERAKLPDA' A
#
# COMPACT_ATOMS: atom_id res chain seq x y z
N MET A 1 5.95 -8.38 -15.86
CA MET A 1 5.66 -7.35 -14.85
C MET A 1 4.28 -7.61 -14.31
N SER A 2 4.12 -7.82 -13.01
CA SER A 2 2.82 -7.68 -12.38
C SER A 2 2.98 -6.59 -11.31
N LEU A 3 2.11 -5.59 -11.38
CA LEU A 3 1.91 -4.56 -10.38
C LEU A 3 0.41 -4.58 -10.12
N GLU A 4 -0.02 -5.65 -9.47
CA GLU A 4 -1.43 -5.98 -9.28
C GLU A 4 -2.09 -4.83 -8.54
N ARG A 5 -3.11 -4.25 -9.16
CA ARG A 5 -3.90 -3.20 -8.55
C ARG A 5 -4.99 -3.85 -7.71
N LEU A 6 -5.04 -3.45 -6.44
CA LEU A 6 -6.08 -3.85 -5.52
C LEU A 6 -7.05 -2.66 -5.41
N GLU A 7 -8.34 -2.92 -5.52
CA GLU A 7 -9.35 -1.88 -5.29
C GLU A 7 -9.62 -1.80 -3.79
N ILE A 8 -8.99 -0.82 -3.14
CA ILE A 8 -9.21 -0.49 -1.73
C ILE A 8 -9.93 0.85 -1.69
N GLU A 9 -11.17 0.86 -1.19
CA GLU A 9 -12.01 2.05 -1.15
C GLU A 9 -11.32 3.19 -0.40
N GLY A 10 -11.43 4.41 -0.95
CA GLY A 10 -10.81 5.60 -0.36
C GLY A 10 -9.30 5.74 -0.63
N THR A 11 -8.70 4.83 -1.41
CA THR A 11 -7.32 4.96 -1.86
C THR A 11 -7.23 5.13 -3.37
N PHE A 12 -6.10 5.67 -3.82
CA PHE A 12 -5.70 5.64 -5.22
C PHE A 12 -4.38 4.89 -5.36
N ASN A 13 -4.20 4.19 -6.48
CA ASN A 13 -2.97 3.48 -6.82
C ASN A 13 -2.50 2.45 -5.77
N PHE A 14 -3.41 1.80 -5.05
CA PHE A 14 -3.09 0.69 -4.16
C PHE A 14 -2.64 -0.53 -4.96
N ARG A 15 -1.42 -1.02 -4.72
CA ARG A 15 -0.82 -2.12 -5.49
C ARG A 15 0.04 -3.03 -4.64
N ASP A 16 0.02 -4.32 -4.96
CA ASP A 16 1.08 -5.25 -4.59
C ASP A 16 2.28 -5.06 -5.54
N LEU A 17 3.47 -4.91 -4.97
CA LEU A 17 4.73 -4.74 -5.72
C LEU A 17 5.42 -6.07 -6.04
N GLY A 18 4.82 -7.20 -5.71
CA GLY A 18 5.34 -8.53 -6.03
C GLY A 18 5.47 -8.81 -7.54
N GLY A 19 6.50 -9.56 -7.92
CA GLY A 19 6.70 -10.04 -9.30
C GLY A 19 7.95 -9.54 -10.03
N PRO A 20 8.34 -8.25 -9.96
CA PRO A 20 9.56 -7.74 -10.57
C PRO A 20 10.81 -8.52 -10.11
N THR A 21 11.76 -8.68 -11.03
CA THR A 21 13.06 -9.29 -10.76
C THR A 21 13.95 -8.28 -10.03
N THR A 22 14.65 -8.72 -8.99
CA THR A 22 15.57 -7.86 -8.23
C THR A 22 16.87 -7.62 -9.00
N GLU A 23 17.55 -6.49 -8.77
CA GLU A 23 18.85 -6.21 -9.40
C GLU A 23 19.92 -7.25 -9.06
N ALA A 24 19.76 -7.97 -7.95
CA ALA A 24 20.65 -9.05 -7.50
C ALA A 24 20.50 -10.37 -8.31
N GLY A 25 19.81 -10.39 -9.45
CA GLY A 25 19.72 -11.55 -10.34
C GLY A 25 18.36 -12.26 -10.32
N ASP A 26 18.34 -13.58 -10.14
CA ASP A 26 17.22 -14.50 -10.37
C ASP A 26 16.05 -14.44 -9.38
N ARG A 27 16.20 -13.66 -8.30
CA ARG A 27 15.16 -13.50 -7.28
C ARG A 27 14.11 -12.48 -7.73
N ARG A 28 12.86 -12.74 -7.32
CA ARG A 28 11.72 -11.85 -7.54
C ARG A 28 11.22 -11.29 -6.22
N VAL A 29 10.64 -10.09 -6.27
CA VAL A 29 9.87 -9.56 -5.13
C VAL A 29 8.70 -10.49 -4.88
N ARG A 30 8.57 -10.97 -3.63
CA ARG A 30 7.48 -11.86 -3.24
C ARG A 30 6.18 -11.06 -3.13
N SER A 31 5.11 -11.55 -3.75
CA SER A 31 3.76 -11.00 -3.59
C SER A 31 3.27 -11.08 -2.14
N GLY A 32 2.40 -10.14 -1.77
CA GLY A 32 1.83 -10.00 -0.44
C GLY A 32 2.85 -9.58 0.62
N LYS A 33 3.93 -8.90 0.23
CA LYS A 33 4.99 -8.46 1.15
C LYS A 33 5.28 -6.96 1.15
N VAL A 34 5.11 -6.29 0.01
CA VAL A 34 5.31 -4.86 -0.08
C VAL A 34 4.19 -4.28 -0.92
N PHE A 35 3.47 -3.33 -0.35
CA PHE A 35 2.40 -2.61 -1.01
C PHE A 35 2.77 -1.15 -1.14
N ARG A 36 2.17 -0.48 -2.13
CA ARG A 36 2.18 0.98 -2.23
C ARG A 36 0.75 1.48 -2.35
N ALA A 37 0.50 2.68 -1.85
CA ALA A 37 -0.74 3.40 -2.03
C ALA A 37 -0.45 4.91 -2.05
N ASP A 38 -1.46 5.70 -2.37
CA ASP A 38 -1.51 7.12 -2.01
C ASP A 38 -1.85 7.29 -0.50
N GLY A 39 -2.24 8.49 -0.07
CA GLY A 39 -2.66 8.75 1.31
C GLY A 39 -3.86 7.91 1.77
N LEU A 40 -3.93 7.61 3.07
CA LEU A 40 -4.92 6.72 3.68
C LEU A 40 -6.01 7.48 4.48
N ALA A 41 -6.09 8.79 4.31
CA ALA A 41 -7.01 9.67 5.03
C ALA A 41 -8.50 9.44 4.73
N GLN A 42 -8.83 8.67 3.68
CA GLN A 42 -10.21 8.46 3.22
C GLN A 42 -10.64 7.00 3.29
N LEU A 43 -9.89 6.14 4.01
CA LEU A 43 -10.26 4.73 4.18
C LEU A 43 -11.61 4.60 4.88
N SER A 44 -12.53 3.85 4.26
CA SER A 44 -13.76 3.38 4.89
C SER A 44 -13.46 2.27 5.92
N ASP A 45 -14.43 1.96 6.79
CA ASP A 45 -14.29 0.83 7.74
C ASP A 45 -14.09 -0.51 7.03
N ARG A 46 -14.72 -0.67 5.86
CA ARG A 46 -14.53 -1.86 5.02
C ARG A 46 -13.10 -1.93 4.49
N ALA A 47 -12.59 -0.82 3.96
CA ALA A 47 -11.22 -0.73 3.45
C ALA A 47 -10.17 -1.00 4.54
N ARG A 48 -10.40 -0.56 5.78
CA ARG A 48 -9.55 -0.91 6.94
C ARG A 48 -9.50 -2.41 7.19
N ALA A 49 -10.66 -3.06 7.16
CA ALA A 49 -10.75 -4.50 7.32
C ALA A 49 -10.02 -5.24 6.19
N ASP A 50 -10.22 -4.80 4.94
CA ASP A 50 -9.57 -5.36 3.76
C ASP A 50 -8.04 -5.25 3.85
N ILE A 51 -7.52 -4.08 4.24
CA ILE A 51 -6.09 -3.88 4.51
C ILE A 51 -5.60 -4.79 5.64
N GLY A 52 -6.41 -4.97 6.69
CA GLY A 52 -6.10 -5.87 7.81
C GLY A 52 -5.94 -7.33 7.37
N GLU A 53 -6.79 -7.80 6.44
CA GLU A 53 -6.71 -9.16 5.88
C GLU A 53 -5.44 -9.40 5.06
N LEU A 54 -4.83 -8.35 4.50
CA LEU A 54 -3.52 -8.43 3.82
C LEU A 54 -2.35 -8.72 4.78
N GLY A 55 -2.56 -8.59 6.09
CA GLY A 55 -1.53 -8.83 7.11
C GLY A 55 -0.42 -7.77 7.15
N ILE A 56 -0.74 -6.53 6.75
CA ILE A 56 0.20 -5.40 6.79
C ILE A 56 0.40 -4.97 8.24
N GLY A 57 1.61 -5.16 8.77
CA GLY A 57 1.96 -4.78 10.16
C GLY A 57 2.65 -3.42 10.29
N THR A 58 3.10 -2.83 9.18
CA THR A 58 3.88 -1.59 9.19
C THR A 58 3.43 -0.69 8.04
N VAL A 59 3.17 0.58 8.36
CA VAL A 59 2.92 1.65 7.37
C VAL A 59 4.07 2.64 7.44
N ILE A 60 4.65 2.97 6.29
CA ILE A 60 5.68 4.01 6.16
C ILE A 60 5.00 5.21 5.50
N ASP A 61 4.57 6.19 6.31
CA ASP A 61 4.00 7.43 5.81
C ASP A 61 5.11 8.42 5.45
N LEU A 62 5.27 8.68 4.15
CA LEU A 62 6.29 9.54 3.59
C LEU A 62 5.83 10.99 3.41
N ARG A 63 4.59 11.31 3.77
CA ARG A 63 4.04 12.66 3.67
C ARG A 63 4.71 13.62 4.64
N ASP A 64 4.79 14.88 4.26
CA ASP A 64 5.31 15.92 5.14
C ASP A 64 4.38 16.18 6.35
N ILE A 65 4.82 17.04 7.27
CA ILE A 65 4.04 17.35 8.48
C ILE A 65 2.73 18.08 8.13
N GLY A 66 2.74 18.98 7.15
CA GLY A 66 1.58 19.78 6.75
C GLY A 66 0.52 18.94 6.02
N GLU A 67 0.94 18.02 5.16
CA GLU A 67 0.06 17.06 4.48
C GLU A 67 -0.67 16.18 5.50
N ARG A 68 0.05 15.61 6.46
CA ARG A 68 -0.53 14.77 7.54
C ARG A 68 -1.43 15.55 8.47
N ALA A 69 -1.11 16.81 8.76
CA ALA A 69 -1.97 17.66 9.57
C ALA A 69 -3.30 18.00 8.87
N LYS A 70 -3.26 18.19 7.54
CA LYS A 70 -4.47 18.49 6.75
C LYS A 70 -5.33 17.25 6.49
N LEU A 71 -4.69 16.11 6.25
CA LEU A 71 -5.32 14.84 5.90
C LEU A 71 -4.70 13.72 6.75
N PRO A 72 -5.01 13.64 8.05
CA PRO A 72 -4.52 12.55 8.89
C PRO A 72 -5.06 11.23 8.36
N ASP A 73 -4.27 10.16 8.50
CA ASP A 73 -4.79 8.82 8.21
C ASP A 73 -6.00 8.56 9.10
N ALA A 74 -7.07 8.07 8.48
CA ALA A 74 -8.32 7.84 9.18
C ALA A 74 -8.16 6.74 10.23
#